data_AF-A0A2N2IJX7-F1
#
_entry.id   AF-A0A2N2IJX7-F1
#
_cell.length_a   1.000
_cell.length_b   1.000
_cell.length_c   1.000
_cell.angle_alpha   90.00
_cell.angle_beta   90.00
_cell.angle_gamma   90.00
#
_symmetry.space_group_name_H-M   'P 1'
#
loop_
_entity.id
_entity.type
_entity.pdbx_description
1 polymer ?
#
loop_
_entity_poly.entity_id
_entity_poly.type
_entity_poly.pdbx_seq_one_letter_code
_entity_poly.pdbx_strand_id
1 'polypeptide(L)'
;MIIISSGLLSCAGGTQAPHSENCTNDADDDDDGLTDCADPDCASHVACQATWEVCDNGGDDDGDGAIDCNDPDCFTAAVCQVTSENCTNGGDDDGDGLADCDDPDCASHTACAQICTLSEGFESGVVPPTGWTKVSQSSYTWGPADAATYGTHSGSWCARVAWDENLANQNEVLLSPTIRCSGRSITFWAAASYTWAITEGNYDVALWEVVCDWGGGDDVALSGGILAARGVFTDWDWLQYTFPIPAQFNNQSIRLAWQYVGADAADFYLDDVALQ
;
A
#
# COMPACT_ATOMS: atom_id res chain seq x y z
N MET A 1 1.33 -58.02 -29.08
CA MET A 1 2.80 -58.09 -29.20
C MET A 1 3.21 -56.96 -30.13
N ILE A 2 3.83 -55.92 -29.56
CA ILE A 2 4.46 -54.79 -30.26
C ILE A 2 5.54 -55.33 -31.19
N ILE A 3 5.69 -54.80 -32.42
CA ILE A 3 6.91 -54.10 -32.90
C ILE A 3 6.51 -53.06 -33.97
N ILE A 4 7.10 -51.88 -33.80
CA ILE A 4 7.02 -50.61 -34.54
C ILE A 4 7.88 -50.71 -35.81
N SER A 5 7.49 -50.10 -36.92
CA SER A 5 8.44 -49.74 -37.98
C SER A 5 8.06 -48.42 -38.63
N SER A 6 8.95 -47.47 -38.42
CA SER A 6 9.00 -46.09 -38.89
C SER A 6 9.16 -46.04 -40.41
N GLY A 7 8.39 -45.17 -41.06
CA GLY A 7 8.53 -44.85 -42.49
C GLY A 7 7.95 -43.48 -42.78
N LEU A 8 8.83 -42.52 -43.05
CA LEU A 8 8.53 -41.16 -43.48
C LEU A 8 7.67 -41.13 -44.73
N LEU A 9 6.77 -40.14 -44.82
CA LEU A 9 6.33 -39.55 -46.08
C LEU A 9 6.69 -38.06 -46.07
N SER A 10 7.61 -37.73 -46.98
CA SER A 10 8.23 -36.44 -47.28
C SER A 10 7.32 -35.53 -48.11
N CYS A 11 7.55 -34.21 -48.03
CA CYS A 11 7.66 -33.21 -49.10
C CYS A 11 8.21 -31.93 -48.41
N ALA A 12 9.17 -31.14 -48.86
CA ALA A 12 10.10 -31.16 -49.98
C ALA A 12 11.26 -30.24 -49.58
N GLY A 13 12.48 -30.56 -50.00
CA GLY A 13 13.60 -29.62 -49.89
C GLY A 13 13.37 -28.45 -50.84
N GLY A 14 13.34 -27.25 -50.29
CA GLY A 14 13.70 -26.02 -50.98
C GLY A 14 15.05 -25.58 -50.44
N THR A 15 16.10 -25.70 -51.24
CA THR A 15 17.32 -24.91 -51.02
C THR A 15 16.96 -23.47 -51.35
N GLN A 16 16.53 -22.68 -50.36
CA GLN A 16 16.56 -21.23 -50.51
C GLN A 16 18.01 -20.76 -50.29
N ALA A 17 18.39 -19.73 -51.02
CA ALA A 17 19.73 -19.13 -50.97
C ALA A 17 20.02 -18.59 -49.55
N PRO A 18 21.21 -18.05 -49.24
CA PRO A 18 21.28 -17.11 -48.13
C PRO A 18 20.35 -15.94 -48.49
N HIS A 19 19.12 -15.97 -47.99
CA HIS A 19 18.23 -14.83 -48.04
C HIS A 19 18.79 -13.86 -47.00
N SER A 20 19.01 -12.61 -47.43
CA SER A 20 19.45 -11.59 -46.51
C SER A 20 18.22 -11.05 -45.81
N GLU A 21 18.12 -11.29 -44.52
CA GLU A 21 17.09 -10.65 -43.68
C GLU A 21 17.32 -9.13 -43.64
N ASN A 22 16.26 -8.35 -43.81
CA ASN A 22 16.31 -6.90 -43.68
C ASN A 22 15.71 -6.50 -42.33
N CYS A 23 16.60 -6.34 -41.36
CA CYS A 23 16.27 -6.11 -39.96
C CYS A 23 15.61 -4.75 -39.61
N THR A 24 14.94 -4.08 -40.55
CA THR A 24 14.35 -2.74 -40.34
C THR A 24 13.06 -2.49 -41.13
N ASN A 25 12.36 -3.52 -41.63
CA ASN A 25 11.21 -3.31 -42.52
C ASN A 25 9.89 -3.97 -42.08
N ASP A 26 9.80 -4.46 -40.85
CA ASP A 26 8.63 -5.14 -40.27
C ASP A 26 8.16 -6.34 -41.11
N ALA A 27 9.07 -6.97 -41.86
CA ALA A 27 8.80 -8.12 -42.70
C ALA A 27 9.63 -9.33 -42.25
N ASP A 28 9.15 -10.51 -42.64
CA ASP A 28 9.86 -11.78 -42.57
C ASP A 28 10.41 -12.01 -43.98
N ASP A 29 11.65 -11.58 -44.23
CA ASP A 29 12.24 -11.56 -45.58
C ASP A 29 12.90 -12.91 -45.96
N ASP A 30 13.02 -13.82 -45.00
CA ASP A 30 13.53 -15.17 -45.18
C ASP A 30 12.48 -16.29 -45.02
N ASP A 31 11.24 -15.92 -44.70
CA ASP A 31 10.04 -16.77 -44.50
C ASP A 31 10.21 -17.81 -43.37
N ASP A 32 11.02 -17.54 -42.34
CA ASP A 32 11.23 -18.44 -41.19
C ASP A 32 10.19 -18.27 -40.06
N GLY A 33 9.37 -17.21 -40.15
CA GLY A 33 8.30 -16.87 -39.22
C GLY A 33 8.69 -15.85 -38.14
N LEU A 34 9.89 -15.28 -38.21
CA LEU A 34 10.38 -14.22 -37.33
C LEU A 34 10.57 -12.92 -38.13
N THR A 35 10.52 -11.78 -37.46
CA THR A 35 10.56 -10.45 -38.12
C THR A 35 11.56 -9.55 -37.41
N ASP A 36 12.41 -8.86 -38.18
CA ASP A 36 13.40 -7.88 -37.69
C ASP A 36 14.20 -8.36 -36.45
N CYS A 37 14.21 -7.61 -35.35
CA CYS A 37 15.02 -7.96 -34.16
C CYS A 37 14.50 -9.18 -33.39
N ALA A 38 13.32 -9.69 -33.72
CA ALA A 38 12.88 -11.01 -33.25
C ALA A 38 13.55 -12.16 -34.03
N ASP A 39 14.18 -11.86 -35.17
CA ASP A 39 14.91 -12.79 -36.02
C ASP A 39 16.37 -12.98 -35.56
N PRO A 40 16.82 -14.22 -35.29
CA PRO A 40 18.20 -14.53 -34.94
C PRO A 40 19.26 -14.09 -35.97
N ASP A 41 18.92 -13.99 -37.25
CA ASP A 41 19.82 -13.54 -38.30
C ASP A 41 20.07 -12.01 -38.21
N CYS A 42 19.21 -11.29 -37.50
CA CYS A 42 19.37 -9.87 -37.18
C CYS A 42 20.18 -9.59 -35.91
N ALA A 43 20.60 -10.62 -35.17
CA ALA A 43 21.31 -10.46 -33.90
C ALA A 43 22.64 -9.69 -33.97
N SER A 44 23.17 -9.41 -35.16
CA SER A 44 24.38 -8.59 -35.38
C SER A 44 24.13 -7.30 -36.17
N HIS A 45 22.88 -7.06 -36.58
CA HIS A 45 22.50 -5.87 -37.32
C HIS A 45 22.42 -4.67 -36.39
N VAL A 46 22.95 -3.51 -36.81
CA VAL A 46 23.09 -2.31 -35.96
C VAL A 46 21.76 -1.83 -35.37
N ALA A 47 20.63 -2.06 -36.05
CA ALA A 47 19.29 -1.73 -35.54
C ALA A 47 18.84 -2.62 -34.38
N CYS A 48 19.46 -3.80 -34.22
CA CYS A 48 19.21 -4.76 -33.15
C CYS A 48 20.44 -4.91 -32.23
N GLN A 49 21.37 -3.96 -32.31
CA GLN A 49 22.46 -3.82 -31.35
C GLN A 49 22.02 -2.73 -30.37
N ALA A 50 21.46 -3.16 -29.22
CA ALA A 50 21.14 -2.37 -28.03
C ALA A 50 22.28 -1.42 -27.66
N THR A 51 22.26 -0.23 -28.22
CA THR A 51 23.29 0.81 -28.02
C THR A 51 22.74 2.22 -28.20
N TRP A 52 21.47 2.37 -28.58
CA TRP A 52 20.90 3.66 -28.89
C TRP A 52 19.46 3.76 -28.36
N GLU A 53 19.37 4.10 -27.08
CA GLU A 53 18.12 4.54 -26.45
C GLU A 53 18.13 6.07 -26.31
N VAL A 54 17.06 6.75 -26.72
CA VAL A 54 16.88 8.19 -26.44
C VAL A 54 16.07 8.31 -25.15
N CYS A 55 16.82 8.41 -24.05
CA CYS A 55 16.35 8.35 -22.67
C CYS A 55 15.31 9.39 -22.19
N ASP A 56 14.69 10.18 -23.08
CA ASP A 56 13.74 11.23 -22.73
C ASP A 56 12.61 11.44 -23.76
N ASN A 57 12.35 10.46 -24.63
CA ASN A 57 11.42 10.59 -25.74
C ASN A 57 10.09 9.84 -25.55
N GLY A 58 9.94 9.05 -24.48
CA GLY A 58 8.72 8.29 -24.18
C GLY A 58 8.55 7.02 -25.02
N GLY A 59 9.62 6.55 -25.66
CA GLY A 59 9.67 5.40 -26.55
C GLY A 59 10.66 4.33 -26.09
N ASP A 60 10.61 3.20 -26.77
CA ASP A 60 11.59 2.12 -26.71
C ASP A 60 12.31 2.17 -28.06
N ASP A 61 13.43 2.90 -28.12
CA ASP A 61 14.12 3.20 -29.38
C ASP A 61 15.02 2.05 -29.84
N ASP A 62 15.41 1.18 -28.93
CA ASP A 62 16.28 0.03 -29.22
C ASP A 62 15.53 -1.31 -29.31
N GLY A 63 14.24 -1.32 -28.94
CA GLY A 63 13.30 -2.41 -29.12
C GLY A 63 13.44 -3.53 -28.09
N ASP A 64 14.12 -3.30 -26.96
CA ASP A 64 14.36 -4.31 -25.92
C ASP A 64 13.19 -4.45 -24.91
N GLY A 65 12.21 -3.54 -24.99
CA GLY A 65 11.01 -3.50 -24.16
C GLY A 65 11.12 -2.61 -22.93
N ALA A 66 12.26 -1.97 -22.68
CA ALA A 66 12.43 -0.91 -21.71
C ALA A 66 12.21 0.47 -22.37
N ILE A 67 11.86 1.49 -21.57
CA ILE A 67 11.51 2.83 -22.06
C ILE A 67 12.23 3.87 -21.20
N ASP A 68 12.92 4.81 -21.83
CA ASP A 68 13.59 5.94 -21.19
C ASP A 68 14.48 5.53 -19.99
N CYS A 69 14.30 6.13 -18.80
CA CYS A 69 15.13 5.81 -17.62
C CYS A 69 14.88 4.43 -17.00
N ASN A 70 13.85 3.71 -17.45
CA ASN A 70 13.69 2.30 -17.11
C ASN A 70 14.59 1.38 -17.95
N ASP A 71 15.23 1.93 -18.98
CA ASP A 71 16.17 1.23 -19.86
C ASP A 71 17.57 1.14 -19.23
N PRO A 72 18.17 -0.08 -19.13
CA PRO A 72 19.54 -0.26 -18.67
C PRO A 72 20.61 0.53 -19.44
N ASP A 73 20.40 0.81 -20.72
CA ASP A 73 21.28 1.61 -21.57
C ASP A 73 21.24 3.10 -21.20
N CYS A 74 20.18 3.55 -20.50
CA CYS A 74 20.00 4.91 -20.01
C CYS A 74 20.56 5.19 -18.61
N PHE A 75 21.06 4.18 -17.90
CA PHE A 75 21.57 4.32 -16.52
C PHE A 75 22.74 5.31 -16.35
N THR A 76 23.41 5.70 -17.44
CA THR A 76 24.48 6.71 -17.39
C THR A 76 24.10 8.03 -18.07
N ALA A 77 22.90 8.12 -18.65
CA ALA A 77 22.42 9.29 -19.36
C ALA A 77 22.07 10.40 -18.37
N ALA A 78 22.57 11.62 -18.59
CA ALA A 78 22.41 12.73 -17.65
C ALA A 78 20.93 13.07 -17.32
N VAL A 79 19.99 12.74 -18.21
CA VAL A 79 18.55 12.90 -18.01
C VAL A 79 17.97 11.88 -17.03
N CYS A 80 18.61 10.72 -16.87
CA CYS A 80 18.31 9.69 -15.87
C CYS A 80 19.30 9.72 -14.71
N GLN A 81 20.04 10.82 -14.57
CA GLN A 81 20.94 11.09 -13.45
C GLN A 81 20.42 12.29 -12.67
N VAL A 82 19.10 12.45 -12.56
CA VAL A 82 18.51 13.57 -11.81
C VAL A 82 18.72 13.32 -10.33
N THR A 83 19.92 13.59 -9.83
CA THR A 83 20.36 13.45 -8.41
C THR A 83 19.58 14.29 -7.37
N SER A 84 18.38 14.78 -7.69
CA SER A 84 17.64 15.69 -6.85
C SER A 84 16.18 15.28 -6.78
N GLU A 85 15.93 14.23 -6.01
CA GLU A 85 14.59 13.91 -5.52
C GLU A 85 14.04 15.06 -4.66
N ASN A 86 12.82 15.53 -4.95
CA ASN A 86 12.10 16.40 -4.03
C ASN A 86 11.33 15.53 -3.05
N CYS A 87 11.95 15.34 -1.88
CA CYS A 87 11.48 14.50 -0.79
C CYS A 87 10.11 14.84 -0.15
N THR A 88 9.30 15.71 -0.76
CA THR A 88 8.01 16.17 -0.23
C THR A 88 6.91 16.40 -1.29
N ASN A 89 7.11 16.04 -2.56
CA ASN A 89 6.15 16.38 -3.62
C ASN A 89 5.23 15.23 -4.06
N GLY A 90 5.41 14.02 -3.53
CA GLY A 90 4.59 12.85 -3.88
C GLY A 90 4.91 12.25 -5.25
N GLY A 91 5.99 12.67 -5.89
CA GLY A 91 6.46 12.19 -7.18
C GLY A 91 7.82 11.53 -7.06
N ASP A 92 8.13 10.70 -8.04
CA ASP A 92 9.46 10.18 -8.32
C ASP A 92 10.12 11.16 -9.30
N ASP A 93 10.93 12.09 -8.80
CA ASP A 93 11.53 13.16 -9.61
C ASP A 93 12.80 12.72 -10.33
N ASP A 94 13.38 11.58 -9.92
CA ASP A 94 14.60 11.04 -10.50
C ASP A 94 14.40 9.81 -11.42
N GLY A 95 13.20 9.26 -11.41
CA GLY A 95 12.74 8.19 -12.29
C GLY A 95 13.22 6.81 -11.87
N ASP A 96 13.67 6.60 -10.63
CA ASP A 96 14.18 5.31 -10.15
C ASP A 96 13.07 4.35 -9.65
N GLY A 97 11.82 4.83 -9.64
CA GLY A 97 10.63 4.11 -9.19
C GLY A 97 10.31 4.27 -7.71
N LEU A 98 11.08 5.08 -6.96
CA LEU A 98 10.85 5.43 -5.57
C LEU A 98 10.55 6.93 -5.48
N ALA A 99 9.72 7.31 -4.49
CA ALA A 99 9.29 8.68 -4.32
C ALA A 99 9.42 9.12 -2.86
N ASP A 100 9.73 10.39 -2.64
CA ASP A 100 9.83 11.03 -1.33
C ASP A 100 10.68 10.23 -0.32
N CYS A 101 10.09 9.82 0.81
CA CYS A 101 10.83 9.16 1.89
C CYS A 101 11.05 7.66 1.66
N ASP A 102 10.49 7.11 0.58
CA ASP A 102 10.80 5.76 0.12
C ASP A 102 12.07 5.77 -0.74
N ASP A 103 12.45 6.93 -1.29
CA ASP A 103 13.67 7.14 -2.04
C ASP A 103 14.91 7.21 -1.10
N PRO A 104 15.95 6.38 -1.36
CA PRO A 104 17.24 6.43 -0.66
C PRO A 104 17.93 7.80 -0.66
N ASP A 105 17.76 8.62 -1.70
CA ASP A 105 18.34 9.96 -1.82
C ASP A 105 17.72 10.94 -0.81
N CYS A 106 16.53 10.64 -0.32
CA CYS A 106 15.84 11.38 0.73
C CYS A 106 16.16 10.95 2.16
N ALA A 107 17.02 9.95 2.37
CA ALA A 107 17.33 9.42 3.70
C ALA A 107 17.86 10.47 4.70
N SER A 108 18.50 11.54 4.22
CA SER A 108 19.00 12.64 5.05
C SER A 108 18.07 13.85 5.13
N HIS A 109 16.99 13.85 4.36
CA HIS A 109 16.05 14.95 4.31
C HIS A 109 15.27 15.04 5.61
N THR A 110 15.19 16.25 6.19
CA THR A 110 14.50 16.44 7.48
C THR A 110 13.04 16.04 7.44
N ALA A 111 12.40 16.20 6.28
CA ALA A 111 11.03 15.76 6.10
C ALA A 111 10.90 14.25 6.20
N CYS A 112 11.95 13.44 6.03
CA CYS A 112 11.96 11.97 6.08
C CYS A 112 12.52 11.40 7.39
N ALA A 113 12.74 12.26 8.39
CA ALA A 113 13.06 11.80 9.73
C ALA A 113 12.02 10.78 10.22
N GLN A 114 12.50 9.67 10.77
CA GLN A 114 11.63 8.63 11.32
C GLN A 114 10.83 9.18 12.51
N ILE A 115 9.52 8.96 12.49
CA ILE A 115 8.59 9.28 13.57
C ILE A 115 8.02 7.96 14.07
N CYS A 116 8.84 7.22 14.82
CA CYS A 116 8.50 5.91 15.39
C CYS A 116 7.94 6.02 16.81
N THR A 117 7.26 7.11 17.13
CA THR A 117 6.75 7.37 18.48
C THR A 117 5.25 7.61 18.42
N LEU A 118 4.50 6.58 18.81
CA LEU A 118 3.09 6.68 19.11
C LEU A 118 2.85 5.91 20.40
N SER A 119 2.41 6.62 21.44
CA SER A 119 2.00 6.05 22.71
C SER A 119 0.94 6.96 23.31
N GLU A 120 -0.28 6.45 23.45
CA GLU A 120 -1.43 7.20 23.92
C GLU A 120 -2.31 6.29 24.78
N GLY A 121 -2.45 6.64 26.05
CA GLY A 121 -3.36 5.98 27.00
C GLY A 121 -4.54 6.86 27.39
N PHE A 122 -4.77 7.99 26.70
CA PHE A 122 -5.87 8.94 26.89
C PHE A 122 -6.00 9.59 28.28
N GLU A 123 -5.01 9.41 29.15
CA GLU A 123 -4.97 9.86 30.56
C GLU A 123 -5.14 11.37 30.79
N SER A 124 -5.08 12.18 29.73
CA SER A 124 -5.44 13.60 29.81
C SER A 124 -6.94 13.85 30.01
N GLY A 125 -7.79 12.85 29.75
CA GLY A 125 -9.25 12.98 29.76
C GLY A 125 -9.80 13.82 28.60
N VAL A 126 -8.98 14.08 27.56
CA VAL A 126 -9.35 14.85 26.38
C VAL A 126 -9.27 13.97 25.15
N VAL A 127 -10.37 13.90 24.39
CA VAL A 127 -10.45 13.12 23.14
C VAL A 127 -11.07 14.01 22.05
N PRO A 128 -10.37 14.24 20.91
CA PRO A 128 -9.05 13.71 20.58
C PRO A 128 -7.93 14.36 21.43
N PRO A 129 -6.87 13.61 21.79
CA PRO A 129 -5.68 14.18 22.42
C PRO A 129 -4.92 15.11 21.46
N THR A 130 -3.92 15.84 21.99
CA THR A 130 -3.15 16.79 21.17
C THR A 130 -2.43 16.07 20.03
N GLY A 131 -2.57 16.59 18.80
CA GLY A 131 -1.98 16.00 17.59
C GLY A 131 -2.85 14.93 16.93
N TRP A 132 -3.91 14.48 17.59
CA TRP A 132 -4.92 13.58 17.01
C TRP A 132 -6.03 14.39 16.34
N THR A 133 -6.76 13.77 15.42
CA THR A 133 -7.89 14.41 14.73
C THR A 133 -9.13 13.54 14.83
N LYS A 134 -10.28 14.18 14.94
CA LYS A 134 -11.58 13.51 14.92
C LYS A 134 -12.33 13.95 13.68
N VAL A 135 -12.82 13.01 12.89
CA VAL A 135 -13.77 13.26 11.80
C VAL A 135 -15.11 12.70 12.23
N SER A 136 -16.11 13.57 12.27
CA SER A 136 -17.41 13.22 12.85
C SER A 136 -18.54 13.49 11.87
N GLN A 137 -19.50 12.56 11.82
CA GLN A 137 -20.69 12.67 10.96
C GLN A 137 -21.99 12.72 11.76
N SER A 138 -21.93 12.54 13.08
CA SER A 138 -23.08 12.60 13.99
C SER A 138 -22.79 13.46 15.23
N SER A 139 -23.79 13.63 16.10
CA SER A 139 -23.61 14.31 17.39
C SER A 139 -22.89 13.44 18.43
N TYR A 140 -22.83 12.13 18.22
CA TYR A 140 -22.19 11.17 19.12
C TYR A 140 -20.93 10.63 18.46
N THR A 141 -19.78 11.06 18.97
CA THR A 141 -18.48 10.80 18.36
C THR A 141 -17.45 10.46 19.42
N TRP A 142 -16.20 10.23 19.01
CA TRP A 142 -15.08 9.97 19.90
C TRP A 142 -14.98 11.02 21.01
N GLY A 143 -15.00 10.53 22.24
CA GLY A 143 -14.98 11.30 23.48
C GLY A 143 -14.29 10.52 24.61
N PRO A 144 -14.04 11.18 25.74
CA PRO A 144 -13.40 10.54 26.89
C PRO A 144 -14.38 9.67 27.68
N ALA A 145 -13.88 8.60 28.29
CA ALA A 145 -14.58 7.80 29.28
C ALA A 145 -13.71 7.57 30.51
N ASP A 146 -14.26 7.77 31.70
CA ASP A 146 -13.53 7.60 32.95
C ASP A 146 -13.66 6.17 33.52
N ALA A 147 -12.62 5.74 34.22
CA ALA A 147 -12.55 4.42 34.84
C ALA A 147 -13.64 4.16 35.89
N ALA A 148 -14.15 5.20 36.58
CA ALA A 148 -15.14 5.03 37.64
C ALA A 148 -16.54 4.73 37.08
N THR A 149 -16.88 5.29 35.93
CA THR A 149 -18.20 5.16 35.30
C THR A 149 -18.24 4.01 34.31
N TYR A 150 -17.19 3.84 33.50
CA TYR A 150 -17.20 2.94 32.34
C TYR A 150 -16.18 1.81 32.45
N GLY A 151 -15.18 1.94 33.32
CA GLY A 151 -13.99 1.10 33.31
C GLY A 151 -13.04 1.48 32.18
N THR A 152 -11.76 1.23 32.40
CA THR A 152 -10.67 1.43 31.42
C THR A 152 -9.80 0.18 31.40
N HIS A 153 -8.96 0.02 30.39
CA HIS A 153 -7.99 -1.08 30.40
C HIS A 153 -6.91 -0.79 31.45
N SER A 154 -6.39 0.44 31.44
CA SER A 154 -5.48 0.94 32.45
C SER A 154 -5.77 2.41 32.77
N GLY A 155 -5.05 2.96 33.74
CA GLY A 155 -5.16 4.38 34.07
C GLY A 155 -6.56 4.84 34.51
N SER A 156 -6.89 6.09 34.20
CA SER A 156 -8.12 6.78 34.62
C SER A 156 -9.05 7.11 33.46
N TRP A 157 -8.53 7.12 32.22
CA TRP A 157 -9.29 7.57 31.05
C TRP A 157 -9.02 6.70 29.83
N CYS A 158 -10.04 6.45 29.03
CA CYS A 158 -9.89 5.85 27.72
C CYS A 158 -10.67 6.65 26.67
N ALA A 159 -10.47 6.35 25.39
CA ALA A 159 -11.30 6.87 24.31
C ALA A 159 -12.55 6.00 24.11
N ARG A 160 -13.67 6.63 23.77
CA ARG A 160 -14.96 5.98 23.61
C ARG A 160 -15.75 6.59 22.48
N VAL A 161 -16.46 5.75 21.73
CA VAL A 161 -17.63 6.17 20.94
C VAL A 161 -18.87 5.75 21.71
N ALA A 162 -19.70 6.72 22.09
CA ALA A 162 -20.96 6.46 22.78
C ALA A 162 -22.05 6.09 21.78
N TRP A 163 -22.93 5.17 22.16
CA TRP A 163 -24.14 4.86 21.39
C TRP A 163 -25.06 6.09 21.27
N ASP A 164 -25.69 6.27 20.11
CA ASP A 164 -26.66 7.34 19.89
C ASP A 164 -28.07 6.90 20.30
N GLU A 165 -28.64 7.59 21.29
CA GLU A 165 -30.01 7.34 21.78
C GLU A 165 -31.12 7.60 20.76
N ASN A 166 -30.82 8.35 19.71
CA ASN A 166 -31.73 8.62 18.61
C ASN A 166 -31.62 7.56 17.49
N LEU A 167 -30.76 6.56 17.67
CA LEU A 167 -30.51 5.47 16.71
C LEU A 167 -30.03 5.98 15.35
N ALA A 168 -29.37 7.14 15.32
CA ALA A 168 -28.79 7.65 14.08
C ALA A 168 -27.59 6.80 13.68
N ASN A 169 -27.31 6.76 12.37
CA ASN A 169 -26.10 6.11 11.88
C ASN A 169 -24.88 6.91 12.33
N GLN A 170 -23.91 6.20 12.90
CA GLN A 170 -22.62 6.73 13.32
C GLN A 170 -21.54 6.24 12.37
N ASN A 171 -20.66 7.15 11.97
CA ASN A 171 -19.47 6.87 11.19
C ASN A 171 -18.39 7.83 11.65
N GLU A 172 -17.69 7.40 12.69
CA GLU A 172 -16.88 8.27 13.54
C GLU A 172 -15.44 7.82 13.51
N VAL A 173 -14.55 8.75 13.16
CA VAL A 173 -13.14 8.43 12.91
C VAL A 173 -12.27 9.16 13.91
N LEU A 174 -11.36 8.43 14.53
CA LEU A 174 -10.26 8.97 15.31
C LEU A 174 -8.94 8.67 14.60
N LEU A 175 -8.20 9.72 14.26
CA LEU A 175 -6.94 9.65 13.55
C LEU A 175 -5.77 9.96 14.49
N SER A 176 -4.75 9.12 14.45
CA SER A 176 -3.48 9.37 15.13
C SER A 176 -2.77 10.61 14.55
N PRO A 177 -1.72 11.10 15.23
CA PRO A 177 -0.70 11.92 14.60
C PRO A 177 0.00 11.13 13.48
N THR A 178 0.74 11.84 12.63
CA THR A 178 1.58 11.22 11.62
C THR A 178 2.65 10.34 12.27
N ILE A 179 2.77 9.11 11.79
CA ILE A 179 3.89 8.22 12.06
C ILE A 179 4.67 8.00 10.76
N ARG A 180 5.95 7.71 10.92
CA ARG A 180 6.83 7.32 9.82
C ARG A 180 7.82 6.31 10.34
N CYS A 181 7.54 5.03 10.11
CA CYS A 181 8.32 3.95 10.67
C CYS A 181 8.22 2.69 9.83
N SER A 182 9.31 1.94 9.79
CA SER A 182 9.37 0.64 9.11
C SER A 182 9.43 -0.52 10.09
N GLY A 183 8.79 -1.64 9.72
CA GLY A 183 8.91 -2.92 10.44
C GLY A 183 8.38 -2.91 11.89
N ARG A 184 7.43 -2.03 12.18
CA ARG A 184 6.77 -1.90 13.48
C ARG A 184 5.37 -2.51 13.46
N SER A 185 4.80 -2.75 14.63
CA SER A 185 3.40 -3.12 14.78
C SER A 185 2.68 -2.12 15.67
N ILE A 186 1.43 -1.77 15.32
CA ILE A 186 0.56 -1.05 16.24
C ILE A 186 -0.08 -2.05 17.19
N THR A 187 -0.10 -1.70 18.47
CA THR A 187 -0.84 -2.40 19.51
C THR A 187 -1.81 -1.45 20.18
N PHE A 188 -2.97 -1.96 20.59
CA PHE A 188 -3.94 -1.21 21.38
C PHE A 188 -4.88 -2.18 22.09
N TRP A 189 -5.59 -1.68 23.10
CA TRP A 189 -6.64 -2.40 23.80
C TRP A 189 -8.00 -1.84 23.41
N ALA A 190 -8.96 -2.73 23.20
CA ALA A 190 -10.34 -2.32 22.95
C ALA A 190 -11.33 -3.22 23.67
N ALA A 191 -12.48 -2.65 24.01
CA ALA A 191 -13.61 -3.35 24.61
C ALA A 191 -14.91 -2.95 23.90
N ALA A 192 -15.79 -3.93 23.74
CA ALA A 192 -17.01 -3.81 22.96
C ALA A 192 -18.05 -4.83 23.46
N SER A 193 -19.34 -4.56 23.21
CA SER A 193 -20.37 -5.57 23.48
C SER A 193 -20.36 -6.67 22.42
N TYR A 194 -20.28 -7.93 22.86
CA TYR A 194 -20.34 -9.10 21.97
C TYR A 194 -21.72 -9.26 21.36
N THR A 195 -22.77 -9.05 22.16
CA THR A 195 -24.15 -9.20 21.68
C THR A 195 -24.40 -8.26 20.51
N TRP A 196 -24.09 -6.98 20.68
CA TRP A 196 -24.36 -5.98 19.65
C TRP A 196 -23.40 -6.04 18.46
N ALA A 197 -22.11 -6.34 18.68
CA ALA A 197 -21.12 -6.40 17.60
C ALA A 197 -21.18 -7.70 16.80
N ILE A 198 -21.44 -8.84 17.46
CA ILE A 198 -21.31 -10.17 16.84
C ILE A 198 -22.67 -10.84 16.65
N THR A 199 -23.53 -10.82 17.66
CA THR A 199 -24.84 -11.51 17.58
C THR A 199 -25.81 -10.73 16.70
N GLU A 200 -25.92 -9.41 16.94
CA GLU A 200 -26.76 -8.51 16.14
C GLU A 200 -26.02 -7.98 14.91
N GLY A 201 -24.71 -7.74 15.01
CA GLY A 201 -23.90 -7.24 13.89
C GLY A 201 -24.14 -5.76 13.58
N ASN A 202 -24.54 -4.97 14.57
CA ASN A 202 -25.00 -3.59 14.38
C ASN A 202 -23.88 -2.57 14.27
N TYR A 203 -22.66 -2.94 14.66
CA TYR A 203 -21.46 -2.10 14.50
C TYR A 203 -20.18 -2.92 14.43
N ASP A 204 -19.16 -2.32 13.84
CA ASP A 204 -17.77 -2.78 13.91
C ASP A 204 -16.83 -1.57 13.88
N VAL A 205 -15.55 -1.82 14.16
CA VAL A 205 -14.50 -0.83 14.05
C VAL A 205 -13.49 -1.31 13.03
N ALA A 206 -13.32 -0.54 11.96
CA ALA A 206 -12.26 -0.77 11.00
C ALA A 206 -11.00 -0.02 11.43
N LEU A 207 -9.84 -0.64 11.22
CA LEU A 207 -8.54 -0.02 11.37
C LEU A 207 -7.99 0.28 9.99
N TRP A 208 -7.69 1.55 9.75
CA TRP A 208 -7.18 2.03 8.49
C TRP A 208 -5.80 2.61 8.66
N GLU A 209 -5.06 2.48 7.57
CA GLU A 209 -3.93 3.32 7.28
C GLU A 209 -4.35 4.42 6.31
N VAL A 210 -3.90 5.64 6.58
CA VAL A 210 -4.27 6.85 5.88
C VAL A 210 -3.00 7.53 5.42
N VAL A 211 -2.82 7.56 4.10
CA VAL A 211 -1.83 8.41 3.45
C VAL A 211 -2.48 9.78 3.26
N CYS A 212 -1.79 10.85 3.64
CA CYS A 212 -2.33 12.21 3.57
C CYS A 212 -3.64 12.44 4.37
N ASP A 213 -4.76 12.61 3.67
CA ASP A 213 -6.05 13.03 4.21
C ASP A 213 -7.06 11.89 4.18
N TRP A 214 -7.74 11.68 5.31
CA TRP A 214 -8.82 10.68 5.43
C TRP A 214 -9.90 10.88 4.36
N GLY A 215 -10.22 9.80 3.65
CA GLY A 215 -11.21 9.79 2.57
C GLY A 215 -10.65 10.26 1.22
N GLY A 216 -9.33 10.33 1.05
CA GLY A 216 -8.66 10.69 -0.20
C GLY A 216 -8.78 9.64 -1.32
N GLY A 217 -9.16 8.41 -0.96
CA GLY A 217 -9.32 7.29 -1.90
C GLY A 217 -8.12 6.34 -1.96
N ASP A 218 -7.07 6.65 -1.22
CA ASP A 218 -5.81 5.91 -1.02
C ASP A 218 -5.72 5.22 0.35
N ASP A 219 -6.74 5.37 1.21
CA ASP A 219 -6.82 4.71 2.51
C ASP A 219 -6.83 3.18 2.38
N VAL A 220 -5.96 2.50 3.14
CA VAL A 220 -5.85 1.04 3.14
C VAL A 220 -6.34 0.45 4.46
N ALA A 221 -7.32 -0.43 4.38
CA ALA A 221 -7.82 -1.15 5.56
C ALA A 221 -6.78 -2.17 6.05
N LEU A 222 -6.19 -1.94 7.22
CA LEU A 222 -5.45 -2.98 7.96
C LEU A 222 -6.40 -4.06 8.48
N SER A 223 -7.63 -3.66 8.80
CA SER A 223 -8.75 -4.56 9.08
C SER A 223 -10.06 -3.87 8.79
N GLY A 224 -10.92 -4.49 7.98
CA GLY A 224 -12.28 -3.98 7.71
C GLY A 224 -13.27 -4.16 8.87
N GLY A 225 -12.83 -4.74 9.99
CA GLY A 225 -13.66 -5.02 11.16
C GLY A 225 -12.89 -5.82 12.21
N ILE A 226 -12.41 -5.15 13.25
CA ILE A 226 -11.57 -5.78 14.29
C ILE A 226 -12.39 -6.65 15.24
N LEU A 227 -13.68 -6.35 15.44
CA LEU A 227 -14.52 -7.08 16.38
C LEU A 227 -15.01 -8.38 15.75
N ALA A 228 -15.59 -8.31 14.54
CA ALA A 228 -16.06 -9.49 13.82
C ALA A 228 -14.92 -10.48 13.56
N ALA A 229 -13.72 -9.98 13.26
CA ALA A 229 -12.54 -10.81 13.05
C ALA A 229 -12.12 -11.59 14.31
N ARG A 230 -12.43 -11.10 15.52
CA ARG A 230 -12.05 -11.78 16.76
C ARG A 230 -13.05 -12.85 17.16
N GLY A 231 -14.37 -12.62 17.14
CA GLY A 231 -15.42 -13.63 17.35
C GLY A 231 -15.36 -14.51 18.62
N VAL A 232 -14.39 -14.30 19.54
CA VAL A 232 -14.09 -15.18 20.68
C VAL A 232 -14.16 -14.47 22.04
N PHE A 233 -14.58 -13.21 22.10
CA PHE A 233 -14.77 -12.50 23.37
C PHE A 233 -16.16 -12.76 23.94
N THR A 234 -16.37 -12.51 25.24
CA THR A 234 -17.63 -12.86 25.89
C THR A 234 -18.59 -11.69 25.97
N ASP A 235 -18.18 -10.57 26.57
CA ASP A 235 -18.85 -9.26 26.51
C ASP A 235 -17.97 -8.24 27.25
N TRP A 236 -17.73 -7.05 26.67
CA TRP A 236 -16.95 -5.96 27.29
C TRP A 236 -15.54 -6.32 27.79
N ASP A 237 -15.00 -7.46 27.35
CA ASP A 237 -13.63 -7.86 27.67
C ASP A 237 -12.64 -6.92 26.96
N TRP A 238 -11.69 -6.37 27.71
CA TRP A 238 -10.55 -5.66 27.12
C TRP A 238 -9.64 -6.66 26.44
N LEU A 239 -9.51 -6.55 25.12
CA LEU A 239 -8.65 -7.38 24.31
C LEU A 239 -7.55 -6.55 23.68
N GLN A 240 -6.35 -7.13 23.62
CA GLN A 240 -5.25 -6.55 22.86
C GLN A 240 -5.36 -6.93 21.37
N TYR A 241 -5.16 -5.91 20.54
CA TYR A 241 -5.05 -5.98 19.10
C TYR A 241 -3.63 -5.64 18.69
N THR A 242 -3.12 -6.36 17.70
CA THR A 242 -1.79 -6.15 17.13
C THR A 242 -1.90 -6.25 15.61
N PHE A 243 -1.46 -5.20 14.92
CA PHE A 243 -1.41 -5.17 13.46
C PHE A 243 -0.01 -4.75 13.00
N PRO A 244 0.66 -5.53 12.14
CA PRO A 244 1.90 -5.08 11.53
C PRO A 244 1.62 -3.92 10.58
N ILE A 245 2.51 -2.94 10.52
CA ILE A 245 2.48 -1.92 9.47
C ILE A 245 2.91 -2.60 8.16
N PRO A 246 2.10 -2.52 7.08
CA PRO A 246 2.44 -3.15 5.81
C PRO A 246 3.74 -2.61 5.22
N ALA A 247 4.50 -3.49 4.55
CA ALA A 247 5.82 -3.14 4.03
C ALA A 247 5.78 -2.05 2.95
N GLN A 248 4.67 -1.93 2.23
CA GLN A 248 4.44 -0.90 1.20
C GLN A 248 4.38 0.53 1.76
N PHE A 249 4.33 0.68 3.09
CA PHE A 249 4.23 1.97 3.77
C PHE A 249 5.42 2.21 4.72
N ASN A 250 6.44 1.35 4.61
CA ASN A 250 7.69 1.49 5.31
C ASN A 250 8.35 2.83 4.92
N ASN A 251 8.48 3.74 5.88
CA ASN A 251 9.01 5.11 5.71
C ASN A 251 8.09 6.13 5.03
N GLN A 252 6.87 5.75 4.68
CA GLN A 252 5.84 6.71 4.29
C GLN A 252 5.28 7.47 5.50
N SER A 253 4.79 8.68 5.24
CA SER A 253 4.04 9.46 6.22
C SER A 253 2.59 9.01 6.26
N ILE A 254 2.25 8.26 7.30
CA ILE A 254 0.92 7.69 7.45
C ILE A 254 0.27 8.13 8.76
N ARG A 255 -1.04 8.01 8.83
CA ARG A 255 -1.82 8.09 10.07
C ARG A 255 -2.63 6.80 10.22
N LEU A 256 -2.90 6.42 11.45
CA LEU A 256 -3.80 5.31 11.75
C LEU A 256 -5.18 5.87 12.07
N ALA A 257 -6.23 5.24 11.52
CA ALA A 257 -7.61 5.62 11.77
C ALA A 257 -8.41 4.48 12.38
N TRP A 258 -9.07 4.75 13.50
CA TRP A 258 -10.11 3.89 14.05
C TRP A 258 -11.46 4.43 13.59
N GLN A 259 -12.10 3.72 12.66
CA GLN A 259 -13.40 4.08 12.11
C GLN A 259 -14.47 3.20 12.77
N TYR A 260 -15.26 3.79 13.66
CA TYR A 260 -16.47 3.17 14.18
C TYR A 260 -17.60 3.38 13.17
N VAL A 261 -18.25 2.29 12.76
CA VAL A 261 -19.47 2.34 11.94
C VAL A 261 -20.56 1.55 12.64
N GLY A 262 -21.69 2.18 12.93
CA GLY A 262 -22.79 1.53 13.63
C GLY A 262 -24.14 2.22 13.45
N ALA A 263 -25.21 1.45 13.60
CA ALA A 263 -26.59 1.92 13.63
C ALA A 263 -27.39 1.09 14.63
N ASP A 264 -28.10 1.72 15.57
CA ASP A 264 -28.70 1.02 16.73
C ASP A 264 -27.67 0.10 17.41
N ALA A 265 -26.53 0.71 17.75
CA ALA A 265 -25.32 0.03 18.14
C ALA A 265 -25.01 0.21 19.64
N ALA A 266 -23.84 -0.25 20.07
CA ALA A 266 -23.36 -0.10 21.44
C ALA A 266 -22.08 0.73 21.50
N ASP A 267 -21.69 1.09 22.72
CA ASP A 267 -20.42 1.77 22.97
C ASP A 267 -19.23 0.94 22.48
N PHE A 268 -18.19 1.65 22.05
CA PHE A 268 -16.87 1.08 21.76
C PHE A 268 -15.81 1.84 22.55
N TYR A 269 -14.82 1.11 23.07
CA TYR A 269 -13.74 1.66 23.89
C TYR A 269 -12.38 1.33 23.28
N LEU A 270 -11.45 2.29 23.36
CA LEU A 270 -10.08 2.21 22.88
C LEU A 270 -9.13 2.77 23.94
N ASP A 271 -8.05 2.05 24.22
CA ASP A 271 -7.08 2.40 25.24
C ASP A 271 -5.66 1.89 24.90
N ASP A 272 -4.65 2.45 25.56
CA ASP A 272 -3.25 2.01 25.50
C ASP A 272 -2.73 1.73 24.08
N VAL A 273 -2.90 2.72 23.18
CA VAL A 273 -2.38 2.69 21.82
C VAL A 273 -0.87 2.86 21.84
N ALA A 274 -0.11 1.93 21.27
CA ALA A 274 1.34 1.99 21.23
C ALA A 274 1.93 1.34 19.99
N LEU A 275 2.90 2.01 19.38
CA LEU A 275 3.76 1.44 18.35
C LEU A 275 4.86 0.59 19.01
N GLN A 276 5.03 -0.65 18.55
CA GLN A 276 6.02 -1.62 19.02
C GLN A 276 7.06 -1.96 17.95
#